data_AF-A0A0Q6YZJ5-F1
#
_entry.id   AF-A0A0Q6YZJ5-F1
#
_cell.length_a   1.000
_cell.length_b   1.000
_cell.length_c   1.000
_cell.angle_alpha   90.00
_cell.angle_beta   90.00
_cell.angle_gamma   90.00
#
_symmetry.space_group_name_H-M   'P 1'
#
loop_
_entity.id
_entity.type
_entity.pdbx_description
1 polymer ?
#
loop_
_entity_poly.entity_id
_entity_poly.type
_entity_poly.pdbx_seq_one_letter_code
_entity_poly.pdbx_strand_id
1 'polypeptide(L)'
;MDLSEVEPNTRRGGDLRAMLTPTTVGSTSGFMGVAIVQPGDRIAEHYHPYSEEFIYVVCGQLEVDLDGEPHPLQPEQGLLIPSHVRHRFRNVGNVEARMVFHLGPLAPSPPLGHVDTEDADGVPIPAEAAHAGAGGPAERSRMRS
;
A
#
# COMPACT_ATOMS: atom_id res chain seq x y z
N MET A 1 -10.88 2.66 15.93
CA MET A 1 -10.47 1.39 15.33
C MET A 1 -9.10 1.07 15.90
N ASP A 2 -9.00 -0.08 16.54
CA ASP A 2 -7.72 -0.58 17.03
C ASP A 2 -6.96 -1.28 15.90
N LEU A 3 -5.63 -1.24 15.92
CA LEU A 3 -4.81 -1.89 14.89
C LEU A 3 -5.03 -3.41 14.85
N SER A 4 -5.24 -4.01 16.01
CA SER A 4 -5.48 -5.46 16.15
C SER A 4 -6.81 -5.93 15.57
N GLU A 5 -7.74 -5.02 15.31
CA GLU A 5 -9.05 -5.31 14.71
C GLU A 5 -9.03 -5.39 13.18
N VAL A 6 -7.92 -4.98 12.53
CA VAL A 6 -7.78 -4.94 11.07
C VAL A 6 -6.92 -6.10 10.65
N GLU A 7 -7.36 -7.01 9.80
CA GLU A 7 -6.52 -8.12 9.33
C GLU A 7 -5.30 -7.64 8.51
N PRO A 8 -4.14 -8.32 8.63
CA PRO A 8 -2.96 -8.01 7.83
C PRO A 8 -3.21 -8.27 6.34
N ASN A 9 -2.80 -7.33 5.49
CA ASN A 9 -2.68 -7.55 4.06
C ASN A 9 -1.20 -7.61 3.67
N THR A 10 -0.75 -8.81 3.33
CA THR A 10 0.65 -9.09 2.99
C THR A 10 0.87 -9.34 1.49
N ARG A 11 -0.13 -9.04 0.63
CA ARG A 11 -0.09 -9.36 -0.82
C ARG A 11 1.11 -8.72 -1.54
N ARG A 12 1.57 -7.56 -1.07
CA ARG A 12 2.73 -6.84 -1.62
C ARG A 12 3.99 -7.01 -0.75
N GLY A 13 4.01 -7.97 0.17
CA GLY A 13 4.96 -7.98 1.27
C GLY A 13 4.60 -6.96 2.35
N GLY A 14 5.37 -6.94 3.44
CA GLY A 14 5.04 -6.21 4.66
C GLY A 14 3.67 -6.62 5.24
N ASP A 15 3.24 -5.88 6.27
CA ASP A 15 1.92 -5.99 6.86
C ASP A 15 1.21 -4.64 6.74
N LEU A 16 0.27 -4.55 5.80
CA LEU A 16 -0.53 -3.35 5.56
C LEU A 16 -1.90 -3.49 6.25
N ARG A 17 -2.23 -2.52 7.08
CA ARG A 17 -3.48 -2.43 7.86
C ARG A 17 -4.26 -1.19 7.43
N ALA A 18 -5.18 -1.31 6.48
CA ALA A 18 -6.04 -0.21 6.04
C ALA A 18 -7.17 0.03 7.05
N MET A 19 -7.02 1.05 7.91
CA MET A 19 -7.86 1.25 9.09
C MET A 19 -9.05 2.17 8.80
N LEU A 20 -8.80 3.41 8.37
CA LEU A 20 -9.87 4.39 8.15
C LEU A 20 -10.18 4.42 6.66
N THR A 21 -11.19 3.66 6.23
CA THR A 21 -11.56 3.46 4.83
C THR A 21 -13.04 3.83 4.62
N PRO A 22 -13.52 3.86 3.36
CA PRO A 22 -14.95 4.01 3.10
C PRO A 22 -15.81 2.94 3.79
N THR A 23 -15.32 1.69 3.88
CA THR A 23 -16.10 0.58 4.44
C THR A 23 -16.05 0.52 5.97
N THR A 24 -15.01 1.07 6.61
CA THR A 24 -14.89 1.02 8.08
C THR A 24 -15.46 2.25 8.76
N VAL A 25 -15.31 3.44 8.17
CA VAL A 25 -15.72 4.72 8.80
C VAL A 25 -16.48 5.67 7.87
N GLY A 26 -16.80 5.25 6.64
CA GLY A 26 -17.54 6.09 5.69
C GLY A 26 -16.73 7.25 5.11
N SER A 27 -15.40 7.16 5.10
CA SER A 27 -14.53 8.19 4.52
C SER A 27 -14.84 8.41 3.03
N THR A 28 -14.88 9.67 2.59
CA THR A 28 -15.18 10.06 1.21
C THR A 28 -14.03 10.73 0.49
N SER A 29 -13.03 11.24 1.21
CA SER A 29 -11.87 11.93 0.62
C SER A 29 -10.75 10.95 0.26
N GLY A 30 -10.61 9.87 1.02
CA GLY A 30 -9.45 8.98 0.95
C GLY A 30 -9.52 7.85 1.95
N PHE A 31 -8.42 7.16 2.16
CA PHE A 31 -8.28 6.17 3.23
C PHE A 31 -6.89 6.24 3.85
N MET A 32 -6.76 5.75 5.08
CA MET A 32 -5.46 5.67 5.76
C MET A 32 -5.27 4.37 6.50
N GLY A 33 -4.02 4.07 6.80
CA GLY A 33 -3.64 2.89 7.54
C GLY A 33 -2.20 2.94 8.02
N VAL A 34 -1.73 1.81 8.50
CA VAL A 34 -0.35 1.60 8.94
C VAL A 34 0.27 0.50 8.10
N ALA A 35 1.50 0.70 7.67
CA ALA A 35 2.34 -0.35 7.14
C ALA A 35 3.43 -0.69 8.16
N ILE A 36 3.61 -1.99 8.40
CA ILE A 36 4.65 -2.56 9.27
C ILE A 36 5.57 -3.40 8.39
N VAL A 37 6.88 -3.16 8.46
CA VAL A 37 7.87 -3.82 7.60
C VAL A 37 8.98 -4.36 8.50
N GLN A 38 9.17 -5.68 8.53
CA GLN A 38 10.23 -6.30 9.32
C GLN A 38 11.62 -6.05 8.69
N PRO A 39 12.72 -6.19 9.46
CA PRO A 39 14.07 -6.04 8.90
C PRO A 39 14.29 -6.93 7.67
N GLY A 40 14.73 -6.33 6.56
CA GLY A 40 14.94 -7.04 5.29
C GLY A 40 13.68 -7.25 4.43
N ASP A 41 12.49 -6.97 4.97
CA ASP A 41 11.24 -7.02 4.20
C ASP A 41 11.06 -5.77 3.34
N ARG A 42 10.09 -5.86 2.42
CA ARG A 42 9.70 -4.79 1.50
C ARG A 42 8.20 -4.74 1.28
N ILE A 43 7.75 -3.59 0.76
CA ILE A 43 6.48 -3.44 0.07
C ILE A 43 6.81 -3.28 -1.41
N ALA A 44 6.28 -4.21 -2.20
CA ALA A 44 6.46 -4.31 -3.64
C ALA A 44 6.11 -3.01 -4.38
N GLU A 45 6.87 -2.75 -5.44
CA GLU A 45 6.67 -1.63 -6.35
C GLU A 45 5.27 -1.61 -6.93
N HIS A 46 4.64 -0.45 -6.81
CA HIS A 46 3.32 -0.18 -7.36
C HIS A 46 3.15 1.33 -7.56
N TYR A 47 2.03 1.72 -8.15
CA TYR A 47 1.60 3.12 -8.22
C TYR A 47 0.09 3.23 -8.13
N HIS A 48 -0.40 4.45 -7.87
CA HIS A 48 -1.83 4.76 -7.78
C HIS A 48 -2.22 5.72 -8.91
N PRO A 49 -3.16 5.36 -9.80
CA PRO A 49 -3.55 6.25 -10.91
C PRO A 49 -4.42 7.44 -10.50
N TYR A 50 -5.09 7.36 -9.33
CA TYR A 50 -6.07 8.37 -8.90
C TYR A 50 -5.68 9.08 -7.61
N SER A 51 -4.88 8.44 -6.76
CA SER A 51 -4.50 8.95 -5.45
C SER A 51 -3.10 9.53 -5.49
N GLU A 52 -2.86 10.58 -4.71
CA GLU A 52 -1.56 10.83 -4.11
C GLU A 52 -1.48 10.01 -2.82
N GLU A 53 -0.26 9.65 -2.41
CA GLU A 53 -0.01 8.98 -1.12
C GLU A 53 0.86 9.86 -0.22
N PHE A 54 0.41 10.05 1.01
CA PHE A 54 1.13 10.73 2.06
C PHE A 54 1.64 9.69 3.05
N ILE A 55 2.94 9.73 3.33
CA ILE A 55 3.60 8.87 4.29
C ILE A 55 4.06 9.69 5.48
N TYR A 56 3.96 9.10 6.67
CA TYR A 56 4.67 9.58 7.86
C TYR A 56 5.32 8.40 8.58
N VAL A 57 6.65 8.47 8.78
CA VAL A 57 7.38 7.38 9.45
C VAL A 57 7.30 7.54 10.96
N VAL A 58 6.78 6.50 11.62
CA VAL A 58 6.66 6.44 13.07
C VAL A 58 7.95 5.94 13.71
N CYS A 59 8.53 4.86 13.18
CA CYS A 59 9.78 4.29 13.68
C CYS A 59 10.47 3.40 12.63
N GLY A 60 11.72 3.02 12.91
CA GLY A 60 12.58 2.24 12.02
C GLY A 60 13.17 3.06 10.88
N GLN A 61 13.88 2.40 9.97
CA GLN A 61 14.57 3.04 8.85
C GLN A 61 14.12 2.41 7.54
N LEU A 62 13.61 3.23 6.64
CA LEU A 62 13.16 2.80 5.32
C LEU A 62 14.05 3.42 4.24
N GLU A 63 14.13 2.74 3.12
CA GLU A 63 14.48 3.32 1.84
C GLU A 63 13.26 3.22 0.93
N VAL A 64 12.90 4.31 0.29
CA VAL A 64 11.81 4.37 -0.69
C VAL A 64 12.41 4.61 -2.06
N ASP A 65 12.12 3.73 -3.02
CA ASP A 65 12.39 4.01 -4.42
C ASP A 65 11.27 4.87 -4.97
N LEU A 66 11.60 5.96 -5.65
CA LEU A 66 10.64 6.79 -6.41
C LEU A 66 11.08 6.77 -7.87
N ASP A 67 10.29 6.12 -8.72
CA ASP A 67 10.62 5.84 -10.13
C ASP A 67 12.00 5.19 -10.33
N GLY A 68 12.42 4.38 -9.36
CA GLY A 68 13.69 3.64 -9.37
C GLY A 68 14.85 4.37 -8.71
N GLU A 69 14.66 5.62 -8.27
CA GLU A 69 15.68 6.37 -7.52
C GLU A 69 15.48 6.16 -6.01
N PRO A 70 16.49 5.65 -5.28
CA PRO A 70 16.37 5.38 -3.85
C PRO A 70 16.51 6.66 -3.01
N HIS A 71 15.62 6.81 -2.03
CA HIS A 71 15.64 7.89 -1.06
C HIS A 71 15.55 7.35 0.38
N PRO A 72 16.40 7.82 1.31
CA PRO A 72 16.27 7.45 2.71
C PRO A 72 15.01 8.09 3.31
N LEU A 73 14.31 7.33 4.14
CA LEU A 73 13.14 7.81 4.88
C LEU A 73 13.26 7.40 6.35
N GLN A 74 13.38 8.41 7.22
CA GLN A 74 13.71 8.28 8.64
C GLN A 74 12.48 8.58 9.52
N PRO A 75 12.48 8.18 10.81
CA PRO A 75 11.42 8.53 11.74
C PRO A 75 11.15 10.03 11.79
N GLU A 76 9.89 10.38 12.01
CA GLU A 76 9.39 11.75 12.08
C GLU A 76 9.44 12.53 10.75
N GLN A 77 9.74 11.86 9.63
CA GLN A 77 9.67 12.45 8.30
C GLN A 77 8.35 12.16 7.61
N GLY A 78 7.89 13.14 6.82
CA GLY A 78 6.78 13.01 5.90
C GLY A 78 7.25 12.93 4.45
N LEU A 79 6.50 12.23 3.61
CA LEU A 79 6.73 12.14 2.17
C LEU A 79 5.40 12.24 1.42
N LEU A 80 5.38 13.01 0.34
CA LEU A 80 4.33 12.98 -0.66
C LEU A 80 4.81 12.14 -1.85
N ILE A 81 3.99 11.19 -2.25
CA ILE A 81 4.14 10.41 -3.47
C ILE A 81 3.01 10.84 -4.42
N PRO A 82 3.32 11.61 -5.48
CA PRO A 82 2.34 12.00 -6.47
C PRO A 82 1.74 10.79 -7.20
N SER A 83 0.53 10.96 -7.76
CA SER A 83 -0.08 9.94 -8.60
C SER A 83 0.84 9.53 -9.76
N HIS A 84 0.79 8.24 -10.13
CA HIS A 84 1.62 7.61 -11.16
C HIS A 84 3.13 7.50 -10.86
N VAL A 85 3.63 8.01 -9.73
CA VAL A 85 5.01 7.73 -9.31
C VAL A 85 5.09 6.30 -8.81
N ARG A 86 5.92 5.47 -9.45
CA ARG A 86 6.17 4.11 -8.98
C ARG A 86 6.98 4.17 -7.71
N HIS A 87 6.54 3.43 -6.71
CA HIS A 87 7.19 3.45 -5.42
C HIS A 87 7.25 2.10 -4.75
N ARG A 88 8.33 1.88 -4.01
CA ARG A 88 8.65 0.66 -3.28
C ARG A 88 9.26 1.06 -1.95
N PHE A 89 8.89 0.38 -0.87
CA PHE A 89 9.49 0.62 0.45
C PHE A 89 10.30 -0.59 0.88
N ARG A 90 11.48 -0.36 1.44
CA ARG A 90 12.39 -1.42 1.94
C ARG A 90 12.82 -1.07 3.35
N ASN A 91 12.69 -2.00 4.29
CA ASN A 91 13.31 -1.81 5.60
C ASN A 91 14.79 -2.21 5.54
N VAL A 92 15.64 -1.18 5.48
CA VAL A 92 17.10 -1.31 5.43
C VAL A 92 17.75 -1.33 6.82
N GLY A 93 16.94 -1.16 7.88
CA GLY A 93 17.36 -1.22 9.26
C GLY A 93 17.40 -2.64 9.82
N ASN A 94 17.71 -2.73 11.11
CA ASN A 94 17.77 -3.97 11.89
C ASN A 94 16.62 -4.12 12.91
N VAL A 95 15.64 -3.21 12.87
CA VAL A 95 14.42 -3.22 13.71
C VAL A 95 13.18 -3.05 12.84
N GLU A 96 12.01 -3.39 13.38
CA GLU A 96 10.73 -3.12 12.71
C GLU A 96 10.59 -1.65 12.32
N ALA A 97 10.19 -1.41 11.07
CA ALA A 97 9.80 -0.10 10.58
C ALA A 97 8.27 0.01 10.54
N ARG A 98 7.76 1.18 10.91
CA ARG A 98 6.34 1.48 10.88
C ARG A 98 6.10 2.85 10.28
N MET A 99 5.18 2.91 9.33
CA MET A 99 4.74 4.16 8.70
C MET A 99 3.23 4.24 8.60
N VAL A 100 2.69 5.45 8.71
CA VAL A 100 1.31 5.75 8.39
C VAL A 100 1.24 6.10 6.91
N PHE A 101 0.28 5.53 6.19
CA PHE A 101 -0.06 5.93 4.83
C PHE A 101 -1.45 6.56 4.79
N HIS A 102 -1.63 7.56 3.94
CA HIS A 102 -2.92 8.14 3.60
C HIS A 102 -3.00 8.34 2.09
N LEU A 103 -4.06 7.85 1.46
CA LEU A 103 -4.27 7.98 0.03
C LEU A 103 -5.53 8.79 -0.25
N GLY A 104 -5.45 9.73 -1.19
CA GLY A 104 -6.60 10.47 -1.70
C GLY A 104 -6.27 11.22 -2.99
N PRO A 105 -7.26 11.51 -3.86
CA PRO A 105 -8.67 11.14 -3.75
C PRO A 105 -8.92 9.63 -3.95
N LEU A 106 -10.09 9.14 -3.53
CA LEU A 106 -10.50 7.76 -3.81
C LEU A 106 -10.63 7.51 -5.32
N ALA A 107 -10.13 6.36 -5.78
CA ALA A 107 -10.40 5.90 -7.13
C ALA A 107 -11.90 5.62 -7.36
N PRO A 108 -12.41 5.68 -8.60
CA PRO A 108 -13.81 5.39 -8.91
C PRO A 108 -14.27 3.99 -8.48
N SER A 109 -13.33 3.04 -8.36
CA SER A 109 -13.57 1.73 -7.78
C SER A 109 -12.26 1.15 -7.21
N PRO A 110 -12.30 0.25 -6.21
CA PRO A 110 -11.10 -0.36 -5.63
C PRO A 110 -10.16 -1.01 -6.67
N PRO A 111 -10.66 -1.70 -7.71
CA PRO A 111 -9.82 -2.29 -8.74
C PRO A 111 -8.93 -1.29 -9.49
N LEU A 112 -9.34 -0.02 -9.53
CA LEU A 112 -8.65 1.03 -10.28
C LEU A 112 -7.67 1.83 -9.41
N GLY A 113 -7.64 1.58 -8.09
CA GLY A 113 -6.87 2.39 -7.15
C GLY A 113 -5.36 2.14 -7.16
N HIS A 114 -4.92 0.98 -7.65
CA HIS A 114 -3.52 0.58 -7.59
C HIS A 114 -3.17 -0.24 -8.82
N VAL A 115 -1.90 -0.15 -9.23
CA VAL A 115 -1.31 -1.00 -10.26
C VAL A 115 -0.01 -1.56 -9.69
N ASP A 116 0.03 -2.89 -9.52
CA ASP A 116 1.21 -3.60 -9.04
C ASP A 116 2.19 -3.78 -10.23
N THR A 117 3.46 -3.38 -10.09
CA THR A 117 4.49 -3.54 -11.14
C THR A 117 5.47 -4.67 -10.83
N GLU A 118 5.45 -5.19 -9.61
CA GLU A 118 6.15 -6.39 -9.18
C GLU A 118 5.30 -7.18 -8.16
N ASP A 119 5.61 -8.46 -7.98
CA ASP A 119 5.05 -9.26 -6.90
C ASP A 119 5.80 -9.06 -5.57
N ALA A 120 5.32 -9.71 -4.50
CA ALA A 120 5.93 -9.59 -3.17
C ALA A 120 7.41 -10.04 -3.12
N ASP A 121 7.82 -10.93 -4.02
CA ASP A 121 9.19 -11.41 -4.12
C ASP A 121 10.10 -10.42 -4.89
N GLY A 122 9.51 -9.41 -5.53
CA GLY A 122 10.21 -8.41 -6.35
C GLY A 122 10.37 -8.84 -7.80
N VAL A 123 9.57 -9.81 -8.27
CA VAL A 123 9.55 -10.22 -9.66
C VAL A 123 8.65 -9.29 -10.47
N PRO A 124 9.13 -8.68 -11.57
CA PRO A 124 8.31 -7.78 -12.38
C PRO A 124 7.03 -8.44 -12.91
N ILE A 125 5.91 -7.74 -12.80
CA ILE A 125 4.62 -8.13 -13.37
C ILE A 125 4.51 -7.53 -14.78
N PRO A 126 4.22 -8.33 -15.82
CA PRO A 126 4.00 -7.81 -17.17
C PRO A 126 2.88 -6.75 -17.20
N ALA A 127 3.04 -5.71 -18.02
CA ALA A 127 2.11 -4.58 -18.07
C ALA A 127 0.66 -5.01 -18.40
N GLU A 128 0.47 -6.06 -19.20
CA GLU A 128 -0.88 -6.58 -19.49
C GLU A 128 -1.56 -7.22 -18.27
N ALA A 129 -0.78 -7.73 -17.31
CA ALA A 129 -1.27 -8.37 -16.09
C ALA A 129 -1.44 -7.39 -14.92
N ALA A 130 -0.68 -6.29 -14.90
CA ALA A 130 -0.70 -5.27 -13.87
C ALA A 130 -2.08 -4.61 -13.68
N HIS A 131 -2.85 -4.48 -14.77
CA HIS A 131 -4.23 -3.95 -14.74
C HIS A 131 -5.31 -5.00 -14.46
N ALA A 132 -4.97 -6.29 -14.42
CA ALA A 132 -5.92 -7.39 -14.24
C ALA A 132 -6.05 -7.85 -12.78
N GLY A 133 -5.09 -7.50 -11.91
CA GLY A 133 -4.98 -8.01 -10.53
C GLY A 133 -6.03 -7.52 -9.53
N ALA A 134 -7.05 -6.82 -10.01
CA ALA A 134 -7.91 -5.97 -9.21
C ALA A 134 -9.36 -6.49 -9.09
N GLY A 135 -9.66 -7.65 -9.70
CA GLY A 135 -10.95 -8.34 -9.55
C GLY A 135 -10.81 -9.86 -9.62
N GLY A 136 -10.51 -10.49 -8.47
CA GLY A 136 -10.85 -11.91 -8.27
C GLY A 136 -12.36 -12.03 -8.01
N PRO A 137 -13.07 -13.04 -8.55
CA PRO A 137 -14.52 -13.07 -8.51
C PRO A 137 -15.01 -13.27 -7.08
N ALA A 138 -15.84 -12.35 -6.59
CA ALA A 138 -16.68 -12.62 -5.44
C ALA A 138 -17.64 -13.76 -5.81
N GLU A 139 -17.46 -14.93 -5.20
CA GLU A 139 -18.42 -16.02 -5.29
C GLU A 139 -19.80 -15.51 -4.85
N ARG A 140 -20.69 -15.33 -5.82
CA ARG A 140 -22.11 -15.09 -5.56
C ARG A 140 -22.68 -16.38 -4.97
N SER A 141 -22.73 -16.45 -3.63
CA SER A 141 -23.54 -17.43 -2.94
C SER A 141 -24.99 -17.27 -3.39
N ARG A 142 -25.48 -18.28 -4.12
CA ARG A 142 -26.85 -18.35 -4.61
C ARG A 142 -27.77 -18.50 -3.41
N MET A 143 -28.52 -17.44 -3.10
CA MET A 143 -29.70 -17.54 -2.25
C MET A 143 -30.75 -18.34 -3.02
N ARG A 144 -30.95 -19.61 -2.64
CA ARG A 144 -32.08 -20.41 -3.10
C ARG A 144 -33.33 -19.93 -2.33
N SER A 145 -34.35 -19.52 -3.07
CA SER A 145 -35.75 -19.63 -2.67
C SER A 145 -36.41 -20.69 -3.55
#